data_AF-A0A059KHG4-F1
#
_entry.id   AF-A0A059KHG4-F1
#
_cell.length_a   1.000
_cell.length_b   1.000
_cell.length_c   1.000
_cell.angle_alpha   90.00
_cell.angle_beta   90.00
_cell.angle_gamma   90.00
#
_symmetry.space_group_name_H-M   'P 1'
#
loop_
_entity.id
_entity.type
_entity.pdbx_description
1 polymer ?
#
loop_
_entity_poly.entity_id
_entity_poly.type
_entity_poly.pdbx_seq_one_letter_code
_entity_poly.pdbx_strand_id
1 'polypeptide(L)'
;MPTAEAQTFWTALRDRRHALWQFAAQGLPAGQRLWRLAVAPHAPTLKLRGSGLIEWHGGQRWWLSDEPAEAVHAAAREAGGHAELQAGGAPGQTRAAPLPAVQAQIERRLRQTFDPHGLFTRD
;
A
#
# COMPACT_ATOMS: atom_id res chain seq x y z
N MET A 1 -24.57 4.32 -12.64
CA MET A 1 -24.77 4.01 -11.21
C MET A 1 -25.71 5.06 -10.63
N PRO A 2 -26.87 4.66 -10.09
CA PRO A 2 -27.78 5.55 -9.35
C PRO A 2 -27.08 6.30 -8.19
N THR A 3 -27.54 7.51 -7.86
CA THR A 3 -26.90 8.40 -6.87
C THR A 3 -26.75 7.77 -5.49
N ALA A 4 -27.75 7.02 -5.01
CA ALA A 4 -27.70 6.35 -3.71
C ALA A 4 -26.63 5.24 -3.65
N GLU A 5 -26.48 4.49 -4.75
CA GLU A 5 -25.44 3.48 -4.89
C GLU A 5 -24.05 4.13 -4.94
N ALA A 6 -23.92 5.24 -5.68
CA ALA A 6 -22.69 6.03 -5.74
C ALA A 6 -22.26 6.54 -4.36
N GLN A 7 -23.19 7.09 -3.59
CA GLN A 7 -22.92 7.60 -2.25
C GLN A 7 -22.43 6.49 -1.32
N THR A 8 -23.07 5.33 -1.38
CA THR A 8 -22.68 4.15 -0.59
C THR A 8 -21.27 3.69 -0.96
N PHE A 9 -21.00 3.57 -2.26
CA PHE A 9 -19.68 3.17 -2.77
C PHE A 9 -18.58 4.12 -2.30
N TRP A 10 -18.72 5.43 -2.53
CA TRP A 10 -17.70 6.41 -2.18
C TRP A 10 -17.50 6.55 -0.67
N THR A 11 -18.58 6.42 0.11
CA THR A 11 -18.49 6.41 1.59
C THR A 11 -17.72 5.18 2.07
N ALA A 12 -18.00 4.00 1.50
CA ALA A 12 -17.28 2.77 1.84
C ALA A 12 -15.80 2.85 1.45
N LEU A 13 -15.48 3.48 0.33
CA LEU A 13 -14.11 3.69 -0.12
C LEU A 13 -13.33 4.60 0.85
N ARG A 14 -13.86 5.80 1.12
CA ARG A 14 -13.28 6.79 2.02
C ARG A 14 -13.04 6.23 3.43
N ASP A 15 -14.01 5.52 3.96
CA ASP A 15 -13.95 4.96 5.33
C ASP A 15 -13.21 3.61 5.39
N ARG A 16 -12.64 3.14 4.27
CA ARG A 16 -11.97 1.83 4.14
C ARG A 16 -12.84 0.64 4.52
N ARG A 17 -14.14 0.73 4.24
CA ARG A 17 -15.15 -0.33 4.45
C ARG A 17 -15.53 -1.06 3.15
N HIS A 18 -14.89 -0.74 2.02
CA HIS A 18 -15.09 -1.47 0.76
C HIS A 18 -14.74 -2.96 0.91
N ALA A 19 -15.36 -3.81 0.07
CA ALA A 19 -15.23 -5.27 0.09
C ALA A 19 -13.77 -5.75 0.09
N LEU A 20 -12.85 -5.02 -0.55
CA LEU A 20 -11.42 -5.33 -0.56
C LEU A 20 -10.81 -5.42 0.84
N TRP A 21 -11.09 -4.46 1.72
CA TRP A 21 -10.54 -4.45 3.09
C TRP A 21 -11.29 -5.44 3.99
N GLN A 22 -12.59 -5.64 3.77
CA GLN A 22 -13.33 -6.68 4.48
C GLN A 22 -12.79 -8.08 4.16
N PHE A 23 -12.54 -8.36 2.89
CA PHE A 23 -11.92 -9.60 2.43
C PHE A 23 -10.52 -9.79 3.04
N ALA A 24 -9.69 -8.74 3.04
CA ALA A 24 -8.38 -8.81 3.69
C ALA A 24 -8.46 -9.06 5.20
N ALA A 25 -9.45 -8.49 5.89
CA ALA A 25 -9.65 -8.65 7.33
C ALA A 25 -10.16 -10.06 7.71
N GLN A 26 -10.90 -10.72 6.82
CA GLN A 26 -11.39 -12.10 7.02
C GLN A 26 -10.28 -13.16 6.84
N GLY A 27 -9.11 -12.75 6.33
CA GLY A 27 -8.01 -13.63 6.00
C GLY A 27 -7.89 -13.81 4.49
N LEU A 28 -6.69 -13.55 3.98
CA LEU A 28 -6.39 -13.76 2.56
C LEU A 28 -6.04 -15.24 2.31
N PRO A 29 -6.32 -15.77 1.11
CA PRO A 29 -5.82 -17.08 0.69
C PRO A 29 -4.29 -17.18 0.86
N ALA A 30 -3.79 -18.39 1.05
CA ALA A 30 -2.36 -18.62 1.23
C ALA A 30 -1.55 -17.99 0.07
N GLY A 31 -0.53 -17.21 0.42
CA GLY A 31 0.33 -16.50 -0.53
C GLY A 31 -0.23 -15.14 -0.99
N GLN A 32 -1.52 -14.88 -0.88
CA GLN A 32 -2.12 -13.61 -1.27
C GLN A 32 -1.83 -12.51 -0.23
N ARG A 33 -1.48 -11.34 -0.75
CA ARG A 33 -1.11 -10.15 0.02
C ARG A 33 -1.83 -8.93 -0.54
N LEU A 34 -2.32 -8.09 0.36
CA LEU A 34 -2.85 -6.79 0.00
C LEU A 34 -1.75 -5.74 0.15
N TRP A 35 -1.48 -5.01 -0.94
CA TRP A 35 -0.50 -3.96 -1.02
C TRP A 35 -1.17 -2.61 -1.23
N ARG A 36 -0.58 -1.56 -0.65
CA ARG A 36 -0.83 -0.17 -1.01
C ARG A 36 0.36 0.35 -1.79
N LEU A 37 0.13 0.87 -2.98
CA LEU A 37 1.14 1.43 -3.85
C LEU A 37 0.88 2.92 -4.02
N ALA A 38 1.90 3.73 -3.80
CA ALA A 38 1.90 5.14 -4.13
C ALA A 38 2.83 5.34 -5.34
N VAL A 39 2.27 5.71 -6.48
CA VAL A 39 2.96 5.83 -7.77
C VAL A 39 2.59 7.16 -8.44
N ALA A 40 3.25 7.51 -9.55
CA ALA A 40 2.83 8.67 -10.32
C ALA A 40 1.36 8.51 -10.79
N PRO A 41 0.51 9.57 -10.73
CA PRO A 41 -0.89 9.50 -11.16
C PRO A 41 -1.08 8.97 -12.59
N HIS A 42 -0.14 9.30 -13.48
CA HIS A 42 -0.11 8.90 -14.89
C HIS A 42 0.74 7.63 -15.14
N ALA A 43 1.20 6.94 -14.10
CA ALA A 43 1.96 5.71 -14.29
C ALA A 43 1.12 4.69 -15.08
N PRO A 44 1.73 3.92 -16.01
CA PRO A 44 1.01 2.89 -16.74
C PRO A 44 0.48 1.80 -15.79
N THR A 45 -0.31 0.88 -16.33
CA THR A 45 -0.67 -0.34 -15.61
C THR A 45 0.60 -1.04 -15.15
N LEU A 46 0.64 -1.39 -13.85
CA LEU A 46 1.80 -2.05 -13.28
C LEU A 46 1.90 -3.46 -13.86
N LYS A 47 3.12 -3.92 -14.16
CA LYS A 47 3.39 -5.29 -14.58
C LYS A 47 3.36 -6.23 -13.39
N LEU A 48 2.20 -6.31 -12.73
CA LEU A 48 1.95 -7.11 -11.53
C LEU A 48 0.71 -7.95 -11.75
N ARG A 49 0.80 -9.25 -11.42
CA ARG A 49 -0.37 -10.13 -11.38
C ARG A 49 -1.31 -9.75 -10.26
N GLY A 50 -2.57 -10.17 -10.42
CA GLY A 50 -3.62 -9.96 -9.45
C GLY A 50 -4.60 -8.87 -9.85
N SER A 51 -5.31 -8.34 -8.87
CA SER A 51 -6.37 -7.36 -9.08
C SER A 51 -6.12 -6.09 -8.28
N GLY A 52 -6.62 -4.97 -8.80
CA GLY A 52 -6.35 -3.67 -8.21
C GLY A 52 -7.54 -2.75 -8.14
N LEU A 53 -7.48 -1.85 -7.17
CA LEU A 53 -8.39 -0.72 -6.99
C LEU A 53 -7.56 0.57 -7.09
N ILE A 54 -7.93 1.44 -8.01
CA ILE A 54 -7.24 2.71 -8.23
C ILE A 54 -7.98 3.82 -7.49
N GLU A 55 -7.26 4.60 -6.71
CA GLU A 55 -7.75 5.73 -5.92
C GLU A 55 -6.97 7.02 -6.24
N TRP A 56 -7.50 8.15 -5.79
CA TRP A 56 -6.84 9.47 -5.82
C TRP A 56 -6.12 9.79 -7.14
N HIS A 57 -6.90 9.97 -8.20
CA HIS A 57 -6.40 10.33 -9.55
C HIS A 57 -5.32 9.39 -10.10
N GLY A 58 -5.23 8.13 -9.63
CA GLY A 58 -4.25 7.16 -10.12
C GLY A 58 -2.98 7.03 -9.28
N GLY A 59 -2.77 7.95 -8.33
CA GLY A 59 -1.56 8.02 -7.52
C GLY A 59 -1.53 7.02 -6.37
N GLN A 60 -2.70 6.59 -5.89
CA GLN A 60 -2.83 5.52 -4.92
C GLN A 60 -3.48 4.30 -5.58
N ARG A 61 -2.88 3.12 -5.39
CA ARG A 61 -3.42 1.86 -5.90
C ARG A 61 -3.39 0.83 -4.80
N TRP A 62 -4.47 0.09 -4.63
CA TRP A 62 -4.50 -1.13 -3.85
C TRP A 62 -4.33 -2.30 -4.78
N TRP A 63 -3.52 -3.28 -4.39
CA TRP A 63 -3.22 -4.44 -5.23
C TRP A 63 -3.25 -5.72 -4.42
N LEU A 64 -4.10 -6.65 -4.80
CA LEU A 64 -4.14 -8.00 -4.24
C LEU A 64 -3.30 -8.90 -5.15
N SER A 65 -2.19 -9.43 -4.65
CA SER A 65 -1.24 -10.21 -5.44
C SER A 65 -0.59 -11.31 -4.62
N ASP A 66 -0.25 -12.42 -5.27
CA ASP A 66 0.52 -13.54 -4.76
C ASP A 66 2.00 -13.48 -5.21
N GLU A 67 2.36 -12.43 -5.97
CA GLU A 67 3.74 -12.18 -6.36
C GLU A 67 4.66 -11.99 -5.14
N PRO A 68 5.95 -12.35 -5.25
CA PRO A 68 6.95 -12.06 -4.22
C PRO A 68 7.01 -10.57 -3.86
N ALA A 69 7.37 -10.27 -2.61
CA ALA A 69 7.43 -8.88 -2.12
C ALA A 69 8.40 -8.03 -2.96
N GLU A 70 9.53 -8.64 -3.35
CA GLU A 70 10.56 -8.04 -4.19
C GLU A 70 10.00 -7.63 -5.56
N ALA A 71 9.13 -8.44 -6.15
CA ALA A 71 8.50 -8.13 -7.44
C ALA A 71 7.54 -6.95 -7.33
N VAL A 72 6.72 -6.90 -6.25
CA VAL A 72 5.80 -5.78 -6.00
C VAL A 72 6.57 -4.48 -5.74
N HIS A 73 7.62 -4.53 -4.93
CA HIS A 73 8.49 -3.37 -4.68
C HIS A 73 9.21 -2.91 -5.96
N ALA A 74 9.70 -3.83 -6.79
CA ALA A 74 10.34 -3.50 -8.06
C ALA A 74 9.37 -2.80 -9.01
N ALA A 75 8.16 -3.33 -9.19
CA ALA A 75 7.16 -2.73 -10.07
C ALA A 75 6.70 -1.34 -9.59
N ALA A 76 6.54 -1.13 -8.28
CA ALA A 76 6.24 0.19 -7.74
C ALA A 76 7.37 1.18 -8.00
N ARG A 77 8.63 0.76 -7.80
CA ARG A 77 9.82 1.58 -8.06
C ARG A 77 9.97 1.94 -9.54
N GLU A 78 9.74 0.99 -10.44
CA GLU A 78 9.73 1.24 -11.90
C GLU A 78 8.67 2.28 -12.29
N ALA A 79 7.55 2.32 -11.56
CA ALA A 79 6.52 3.35 -11.70
C ALA A 79 6.80 4.66 -10.94
N GLY A 80 8.03 4.85 -10.46
CA GLY A 80 8.47 6.04 -9.72
C GLY A 80 7.90 6.15 -8.30
N GLY A 81 7.51 5.02 -7.71
CA GLY A 81 6.75 4.95 -6.47
C GLY A 81 7.28 3.96 -5.45
N HIS A 82 6.45 3.67 -4.45
CA HIS A 82 6.72 2.69 -3.39
C HIS A 82 5.49 1.83 -3.11
N ALA A 83 5.74 0.65 -2.52
CA ALA A 83 4.70 -0.28 -2.11
C ALA A 83 4.86 -0.65 -0.63
N GLU A 84 3.73 -0.75 0.05
CA GLU A 84 3.62 -1.16 1.45
C GLU A 84 2.65 -2.32 1.60
N LEU A 85 3.05 -3.34 2.35
CA LEU A 85 2.23 -4.47 2.73
C LEU A 85 1.20 -4.05 3.77
N GLN A 86 -0.06 -4.35 3.50
CA GLN A 86 -1.19 -3.95 4.33
C GLN A 86 -1.83 -5.16 5.01
N ALA A 87 -1.92 -6.30 4.33
CA ALA A 87 -2.40 -7.57 4.90
C ALA A 87 -1.80 -8.80 4.20
N GLY A 88 -1.89 -9.98 4.83
CA GLY A 88 -1.43 -11.27 4.27
C GLY A 88 0.07 -11.55 4.37
N GLY A 89 0.81 -10.72 5.13
CA GLY A 89 2.23 -10.93 5.38
C GLY A 89 2.51 -12.03 6.40
N ALA A 90 3.60 -12.77 6.21
CA ALA A 90 4.12 -13.65 7.25
C ALA A 90 4.69 -12.81 8.42
N PRO A 91 4.73 -13.35 9.66
CA PRO A 91 5.43 -12.69 10.76
C PRO A 91 6.88 -12.33 10.37
N GLY A 92 7.28 -11.09 10.63
CA GLY A 92 8.61 -10.58 10.28
C GLY A 92 8.83 -10.26 8.79
N GLN A 93 7.83 -10.45 7.93
CA GLN A 93 7.95 -10.07 6.52
C GLN A 93 8.10 -8.55 6.38
N THR A 94 9.04 -8.16 5.52
CA THR A 94 9.23 -6.76 5.11
C THR A 94 7.93 -6.14 4.63
N ARG A 95 7.48 -5.09 5.32
CA ARG A 95 6.25 -4.36 4.97
C ARG A 95 6.50 -3.28 3.94
N ALA A 96 7.61 -2.57 4.00
CA ALA A 96 7.98 -1.54 3.04
C ALA A 96 9.38 -1.82 2.49
N ALA A 97 9.61 -1.47 1.22
CA ALA A 97 10.93 -1.60 0.63
C ALA A 97 11.97 -0.81 1.46
N PRO A 98 13.18 -1.35 1.66
CA PRO A 98 14.25 -0.60 2.29
C PRO A 98 14.52 0.70 1.53
N LEU A 99 14.64 1.80 2.26
CA LEU A 99 15.00 3.09 1.67
C LEU A 99 16.49 3.11 1.29
N PRO A 100 16.87 3.81 0.21
CA PRO A 100 18.26 4.14 -0.06
C PRO A 100 18.92 4.81 1.15
N ALA A 101 20.20 4.53 1.38
CA ALA A 101 20.90 4.93 2.60
C ALA A 101 20.76 6.42 2.96
N VAL A 102 20.82 7.31 1.96
CA VAL A 102 20.67 8.75 2.15
C VAL A 102 19.25 9.11 2.61
N GLN A 103 18.22 8.52 2.00
CA GLN A 103 16.83 8.76 2.38
C GLN A 103 16.55 8.22 3.79
N ALA A 104 17.07 7.04 4.12
CA ALA A 104 16.95 6.46 5.46
C ALA A 104 17.61 7.35 6.53
N GLN A 105 18.75 7.99 6.22
CA GLN A 105 19.39 8.94 7.13
C GLN A 105 18.55 10.19 7.34
N ILE A 106 18.00 10.76 6.27
CA ILE A 106 17.13 11.94 6.34
C ILE A 106 15.87 11.62 7.15
N GLU A 107 15.21 10.50 6.84
CA GLU A 107 14.00 10.07 7.52
C GLU A 107 14.24 9.84 9.02
N ARG A 108 15.37 9.23 9.39
CA ARG A 108 15.76 9.07 10.81
C ARG A 108 15.94 10.42 11.51
N ARG A 109 16.60 11.39 10.88
CA ARG A 109 16.80 12.74 11.46
C ARG A 109 15.46 13.47 11.62
N LEU A 110 14.57 13.34 10.62
CA LEU A 110 13.23 13.91 10.70
C LEU A 110 12.45 13.29 11.86
N ARG A 111 12.43 11.96 11.97
CA ARG A 111 11.77 11.26 13.09
C ARG A 111 12.30 11.72 14.44
N GLN A 112 13.62 11.78 14.63
CA GLN A 112 14.22 12.24 15.89
C GLN A 112 13.87 13.69 16.23
N THR A 113 13.65 14.54 15.22
CA THR A 113 13.28 15.94 15.43
C THR A 113 11.81 16.09 15.82
N PHE A 114 10.93 15.33 15.17
CA PHE A 114 9.48 15.39 15.41
C PHE A 114 9.01 14.54 16.61
N ASP A 115 9.76 13.49 16.93
CA ASP A 115 9.46 12.54 18.01
C ASP A 115 10.73 12.24 18.84
N PRO A 116 11.30 13.25 19.53
CA PRO A 116 12.55 13.10 20.28
C PRO A 116 12.46 12.10 21.43
N HIS A 117 11.24 11.80 21.89
CA HIS A 117 10.97 10.86 22.98
C HIS A 117 10.42 9.51 22.51
N GLY A 118 10.27 9.28 21.20
CA GLY A 118 9.79 8.00 20.66
C GLY A 118 8.36 7.64 21.06
N LEU A 119 7.49 8.63 21.24
CA LEU A 119 6.09 8.42 21.65
C LEU A 119 5.21 7.90 20.51
N PHE A 120 5.56 8.24 19.27
CA PHE A 120 4.76 7.93 18.09
C PHE A 120 5.38 6.85 17.20
N THR A 121 6.70 6.67 17.27
CA THR A 121 7.43 5.65 16.50
C THR A 121 7.89 4.51 17.41
N ARG A 122 7.49 3.27 17.11
CA ARG A 122 8.07 2.07 17.74
C ARG A 122 9.03 1.41 16.75
N ASP A 123 10.25 1.12 17.23
CA ASP A 123 11.25 0.32 16.52
C ASP A 123 10.84 -1.15 16.42
#